data_AF-A0A2D4IXP7-F1
#
_entry.id   AF-A0A2D4IXP7-F1
#
_cell.length_a   1.000
_cell.length_b   1.000
_cell.length_c   1.000
_cell.angle_alpha   90.00
_cell.angle_beta   90.00
_cell.angle_gamma   90.00
#
_symmetry.space_group_name_H-M   'P 1'
#
loop_
_entity.id
_entity.type
_entity.pdbx_description
1 polymer ?
#
loop_
_entity_poly.entity_id
_entity_poly.type
_entity_poly.pdbx_seq_one_letter_code
_entity_poly.pdbx_strand_id
1 'polypeptide(L)'
;METVPMGEGPLKAFALHLGKMRKKFGQEDSPIRIYLVTARSGRDMGTRAIKTLREWGLPTDEAFFMAGAPKGPILSKIQPHIFFDDNFHNIQGAQDVGIPSALVPYGCQKGSYEHSVLSVNNISK
;
A
#
# COMPACT_ATOMS: atom_id res chain seq x y z
N MET A 1 15.78 5.38 17.90
CA MET A 1 15.71 5.48 16.41
C MET A 1 14.26 5.38 15.88
N GLU A 2 13.24 5.69 16.69
CA GLU A 2 11.86 5.20 16.48
C GLU A 2 10.87 6.21 15.88
N THR A 3 11.32 7.40 15.47
CA THR A 3 10.41 8.47 14.99
C THR A 3 10.82 9.07 13.65
N VAL A 4 11.87 8.57 13.01
CA VAL A 4 12.34 9.10 11.73
C VAL A 4 11.48 8.52 10.60
N PRO A 5 10.87 9.37 9.75
CA PRO A 5 10.09 8.96 8.58
C PRO A 5 10.84 7.97 7.68
N MET A 6 10.10 7.24 6.86
CA MET A 6 10.72 6.44 5.80
C MET A 6 11.30 7.38 4.74
N GLY A 7 12.39 6.96 4.08
CA GLY A 7 12.99 7.69 2.97
C GLY A 7 12.06 7.77 1.76
N GLU A 8 12.56 8.30 0.65
CA GLU A 8 11.77 8.42 -0.59
C GLU A 8 11.54 7.04 -1.22
N GLY A 9 10.46 6.37 -0.79
CA GLY A 9 10.02 5.10 -1.35
C GLY A 9 9.26 5.26 -2.67
N PRO A 10 9.06 4.17 -3.42
CA PRO A 10 8.46 4.18 -4.76
C PRO A 10 7.04 4.78 -4.79
N LEU A 11 6.28 4.66 -3.68
CA LEU A 11 4.93 5.20 -3.56
C LEU A 11 4.86 6.67 -3.15
N LYS A 12 5.97 7.36 -2.85
CA LYS A 12 5.93 8.74 -2.34
C LYS A 12 5.20 9.68 -3.30
N ALA A 13 5.55 9.65 -4.59
CA ALA A 13 4.91 10.51 -5.58
C ALA A 13 3.40 10.24 -5.68
N PHE A 14 2.99 8.97 -5.67
CA PHE A 14 1.59 8.59 -5.69
C PHE A 14 0.84 9.08 -4.44
N ALA A 15 1.42 8.87 -3.25
CA ALA A 15 0.84 9.33 -1.99
C ALA A 15 0.67 10.85 -1.92
N LEU A 16 1.65 11.62 -2.42
CA LEU A 16 1.57 13.08 -2.51
C LEU A 16 0.42 13.53 -3.43
N HIS A 17 0.19 12.84 -4.56
CA HIS A 17 -0.92 13.16 -5.46
C HIS A 17 -2.28 12.85 -4.82
N LEU A 18 -2.41 11.70 -4.16
CA LEU A 18 -3.62 11.38 -3.40
C LEU A 18 -3.88 12.42 -2.30
N GLY A 19 -2.85 12.85 -1.58
CA GLY A 19 -2.98 13.87 -0.54
C GLY A 19 -3.45 15.21 -1.10
N LYS A 20 -2.88 15.64 -2.24
CA LYS A 20 -3.32 16.84 -2.96
C LYS A 20 -4.77 16.74 -3.44
N MET A 21 -5.20 15.58 -3.94
CA MET A 21 -6.58 15.35 -4.35
C MET A 21 -7.53 15.37 -3.16
N ARG A 22 -7.18 14.67 -2.08
CA ARG A 22 -7.97 14.58 -0.85
C ARG A 22 -8.21 15.96 -0.21
N LYS A 23 -7.22 16.87 -0.25
CA LYS A 23 -7.35 18.27 0.21
C LYS A 23 -8.42 19.09 -0.51
N LYS A 24 -8.90 18.66 -1.68
CA LYS A 24 -10.01 19.32 -2.39
C LYS A 24 -11.38 18.97 -1.79
N PHE A 25 -11.43 18.01 -0.88
CA PHE A 25 -12.64 17.55 -0.21
C PHE A 25 -12.54 17.80 1.30
N GLY A 26 -13.68 17.82 1.99
CA GLY A 26 -13.72 17.80 3.45
C GLY A 26 -13.09 16.51 4.00
N GLN A 27 -12.63 16.55 5.25
CA GLN A 27 -11.98 15.39 5.88
C GLN A 27 -12.92 14.19 5.99
N GLU A 28 -14.19 14.44 6.32
CA GLU A 28 -15.24 13.43 6.50
C GLU A 28 -15.91 13.01 5.17
N ASP A 29 -15.93 13.92 4.19
CA ASP A 29 -16.63 13.75 2.90
C ASP A 29 -15.68 13.40 1.75
N SER A 30 -14.45 13.00 2.04
CA SER A 30 -13.49 12.64 0.99
C SER A 30 -13.90 11.34 0.30
N PRO A 31 -13.95 11.29 -1.04
CA PRO A 31 -14.20 10.06 -1.77
C PRO A 31 -13.01 9.09 -1.73
N ILE A 32 -11.88 9.51 -1.16
CA ILE A 32 -10.65 8.72 -1.05
C ILE A 32 -10.43 8.35 0.42
N ARG A 33 -10.66 7.07 0.75
CA ARG A 33 -10.33 6.51 2.06
C ARG A 33 -9.01 5.74 2.00
N ILE A 34 -8.14 6.00 2.97
CA ILE A 34 -6.78 5.47 3.04
C ILE A 34 -6.67 4.51 4.22
N TYR A 35 -6.38 3.25 3.91
CA TYR A 35 -6.19 2.18 4.88
C TYR A 35 -4.72 1.81 4.97
N LEU A 36 -4.18 1.70 6.19
CA LEU A 36 -2.88 1.10 6.43
C LEU A 36 -3.06 -0.32 6.97
N VAL A 37 -2.59 -1.34 6.24
CA VAL A 37 -2.65 -2.74 6.69
C VAL A 37 -1.23 -3.31 6.80
N THR A 38 -0.76 -3.54 8.03
CA THR A 38 0.63 -3.96 8.29
C THR A 38 0.70 -5.26 9.08
N ALA A 39 1.60 -6.17 8.68
CA ALA A 39 1.84 -7.43 9.37
C ALA A 39 2.56 -7.28 10.72
N ARG A 40 3.18 -6.11 10.96
CA ARG A 40 3.98 -5.86 12.16
C ARG A 40 3.09 -5.62 13.37
N SER A 41 3.39 -6.29 14.48
CA SER A 41 2.77 -6.04 15.79
C SER A 41 3.40 -4.80 16.43
N GLY A 42 2.58 -4.03 17.15
CA GLY A 42 3.05 -2.96 18.02
C GLY A 42 2.92 -1.55 17.43
N ARG A 43 2.62 -0.60 18.32
CA ARG A 43 2.51 0.83 18.02
C ARG A 43 3.78 1.34 17.34
N ASP A 44 4.96 0.82 17.66
CA ASP A 44 6.23 1.47 17.29
C ASP A 44 6.57 1.39 15.79
N MET A 45 6.41 0.23 15.14
CA MET A 45 6.75 0.09 13.71
C MET A 45 5.68 0.66 12.77
N GLY A 46 4.39 0.52 13.11
CA GLY A 46 3.33 1.14 12.31
C GLY A 46 3.21 2.64 12.54
N THR A 47 3.62 3.16 13.70
CA THR A 47 3.69 4.61 13.94
C THR A 47 4.62 5.30 12.94
N ARG A 48 5.72 4.66 12.55
CA ARG A 48 6.61 5.21 11.50
C ARG A 48 5.90 5.37 10.17
N ALA A 49 5.11 4.39 9.75
CA ALA A 49 4.35 4.44 8.49
C ALA A 49 3.27 5.54 8.54
N ILE A 50 2.51 5.60 9.64
CA ILE A 50 1.50 6.64 9.87
C ILE A 50 2.13 8.03 9.84
N LYS A 51 3.25 8.23 10.54
CA LYS A 51 3.97 9.52 10.57
C LYS A 51 4.47 9.91 9.19
N THR A 52 5.05 8.98 8.44
CA THR A 52 5.55 9.23 7.08
C THR A 52 4.42 9.68 6.16
N LEU A 53 3.29 8.94 6.15
CA LEU A 53 2.13 9.27 5.33
C LEU A 53 1.53 10.63 5.70
N ARG A 54 1.47 10.95 7.00
CA ARG A 54 1.03 12.26 7.50
C ARG A 54 1.93 13.39 7.02
N GLU A 55 3.25 13.22 7.08
CA GLU A 55 4.21 14.21 6.57
C GLU A 55 4.12 14.40 5.06
N TRP A 56 3.76 13.36 4.32
CA TRP A 56 3.45 13.45 2.89
C TRP A 56 2.04 14.01 2.63
N GLY A 57 1.31 14.45 3.66
CA GLY A 57 -0.01 15.05 3.52
C GLY A 57 -1.11 14.06 3.13
N LEU A 58 -0.93 12.77 3.43
CA LEU A 58 -1.89 11.70 3.21
C LEU A 58 -2.17 10.95 4.52
N PRO A 59 -2.92 11.53 5.48
CA PRO A 59 -3.28 10.82 6.70
C PRO A 59 -4.09 9.56 6.37
N THR A 60 -3.87 8.50 7.16
CA THR A 60 -4.65 7.26 7.12
C THR A 60 -5.97 7.45 7.86
N ASP A 61 -7.06 6.94 7.32
CA ASP A 61 -8.38 6.92 7.97
C ASP A 61 -8.47 5.79 8.99
N GLU A 62 -7.99 4.61 8.62
CA GLU A 62 -7.98 3.43 9.46
C GLU A 62 -6.63 2.69 9.33
N ALA A 63 -6.20 2.06 10.42
CA ALA A 63 -4.95 1.30 10.47
C ALA A 63 -5.16 -0.05 11.17
N PHE A 64 -4.80 -1.12 10.47
CA PHE A 64 -4.90 -2.51 10.92
C PHE A 64 -3.51 -3.10 11.15
N PHE A 65 -3.23 -3.46 12.40
CA PHE A 65 -1.99 -4.08 12.84
C PHE A 65 -2.23 -5.58 13.01
N MET A 66 -1.82 -6.36 12.02
CA MET A 66 -2.22 -7.75 11.89
C MET A 66 -1.42 -8.70 12.80
N ALA A 67 -0.29 -8.27 13.35
CA ALA A 67 0.56 -9.10 14.21
C ALA A 67 0.85 -10.50 13.64
N GLY A 68 1.16 -10.57 12.34
CA GLY A 68 1.40 -11.81 11.60
C GLY A 68 0.16 -12.50 11.03
N ALA A 69 -1.05 -12.07 11.37
CA ALA A 69 -2.28 -12.62 10.78
C ALA A 69 -2.37 -12.34 9.27
N PRO A 70 -3.00 -13.25 8.49
CA PRO A 70 -3.17 -13.06 7.05
C PRO A 70 -4.02 -11.82 6.75
N LYS A 71 -3.66 -11.09 5.68
CA LYS A 71 -4.38 -9.86 5.27
C LYS A 71 -5.68 -10.12 4.53
N GLY A 72 -5.84 -11.27 3.88
CA GLY A 72 -7.03 -11.61 3.08
C GLY A 72 -8.36 -11.38 3.81
N PRO A 73 -8.55 -11.91 5.04
CA PRO A 73 -9.79 -11.71 5.78
C PRO A 73 -10.17 -10.24 5.98
N ILE A 74 -9.23 -9.37 6.39
CA ILE A 74 -9.55 -7.95 6.59
C ILE A 74 -9.77 -7.23 5.25
N LEU A 75 -9.00 -7.57 4.21
CA LEU A 75 -9.18 -6.99 2.88
C LEU A 75 -10.56 -7.35 2.28
N SER A 76 -11.07 -8.56 2.53
CA SER A 76 -12.42 -8.98 2.11
C SER A 76 -13.54 -8.15 2.75
N LYS A 77 -13.29 -7.55 3.92
CA LYS A 77 -14.24 -6.69 4.64
C LYS A 77 -14.12 -5.23 4.23
N ILE A 78 -12.90 -4.74 4.06
CA ILE A 78 -12.64 -3.36 3.61
C ILE A 78 -13.09 -3.18 2.15
N GLN A 79 -12.89 -4.20 1.31
CA GLN A 79 -13.11 -4.13 -0.15
C GLN A 79 -12.44 -2.91 -0.81
N PRO A 80 -11.11 -2.73 -0.65
CA PRO A 80 -10.45 -1.57 -1.22
C PRO A 80 -10.45 -1.65 -2.76
N HIS A 81 -10.60 -0.50 -3.41
CA HIS A 81 -10.50 -0.38 -4.86
C HIS A 81 -9.15 -0.86 -5.41
N ILE A 82 -8.08 -0.70 -4.63
CA ILE A 82 -6.74 -1.21 -4.93
C ILE A 82 -5.93 -1.41 -3.64
N PHE A 83 -5.18 -2.51 -3.56
CA PHE A 83 -4.28 -2.84 -2.47
C PHE A 83 -2.82 -2.85 -2.95
N PHE A 84 -1.92 -2.22 -2.18
CA PHE A 84 -0.48 -2.17 -2.47
C PHE A 84 0.31 -2.85 -1.36
N ASP A 85 1.26 -3.71 -1.74
CA ASP A 85 2.17 -4.37 -0.81
C ASP A 85 3.50 -4.71 -1.47
N ASP A 86 4.57 -4.86 -0.70
CA ASP A 86 5.89 -5.24 -1.19
C ASP A 86 6.14 -6.76 -1.13
N ASN A 87 5.24 -7.52 -0.49
CA ASN A 87 5.35 -8.96 -0.35
C ASN A 87 4.38 -9.71 -1.28
N PHE A 88 4.92 -10.58 -2.13
CA PHE A 88 4.15 -11.38 -3.07
C PHE A 88 3.07 -12.26 -2.42
N HIS A 89 3.33 -12.83 -1.23
CA HIS A 89 2.34 -13.62 -0.50
C HIS A 89 1.12 -12.78 -0.06
N ASN A 90 1.34 -11.51 0.30
CA ASN A 90 0.24 -10.59 0.62
C ASN A 90 -0.57 -10.23 -0.62
N ILE A 91 0.10 -10.07 -1.77
CA ILE A 91 -0.55 -9.80 -3.06
C ILE A 91 -1.44 -11.00 -3.47
N GLN A 92 -0.91 -12.22 -3.40
CA GLN A 92 -1.67 -13.42 -3.70
C GLN A 92 -2.88 -13.56 -2.78
N GLY A 93 -2.70 -13.43 -1.46
CA GLY A 93 -3.80 -13.52 -0.50
C GLY A 93 -4.87 -12.44 -0.67
N ALA A 94 -4.55 -11.30 -1.28
CA ALA A 94 -5.54 -10.29 -1.67
C ALA A 94 -6.30 -10.70 -2.95
N GLN A 95 -5.59 -11.25 -3.94
CA GLN A 95 -6.19 -11.74 -5.20
C GLN A 95 -7.14 -12.92 -4.95
N ASP A 96 -6.78 -13.82 -4.03
CA ASP A 96 -7.61 -14.98 -3.66
C ASP A 96 -8.98 -14.57 -3.10
N VAL A 97 -9.09 -13.36 -2.54
CA VAL A 97 -10.34 -12.79 -2.03
C VAL A 97 -10.92 -11.71 -2.95
N GLY A 98 -10.47 -11.66 -4.21
CA GLY A 98 -11.03 -10.83 -5.28
C GLY A 98 -10.63 -9.35 -5.24
N ILE A 99 -9.54 -9.00 -4.57
CA ILE A 99 -9.12 -7.60 -4.39
C ILE A 99 -8.09 -7.22 -5.44
N PRO A 100 -8.32 -6.16 -6.24
CA PRO A 100 -7.32 -5.62 -7.15
C PRO A 100 -6.06 -5.23 -6.36
N SER A 101 -4.90 -5.71 -6.79
CA SER A 101 -3.66 -5.54 -6.04
C SER A 101 -2.46 -5.28 -6.95
N ALA A 102 -1.48 -4.54 -6.42
CA ALA A 102 -0.25 -4.20 -7.11
C ALA A 102 0.96 -4.43 -6.20
N LEU A 103 1.90 -5.25 -6.70
CA LEU A 103 3.19 -5.45 -6.05
C LEU A 103 4.03 -4.17 -6.18
N VAL A 104 4.57 -3.71 -5.06
CA VAL A 104 5.47 -2.56 -4.99
C VAL A 104 6.89 -3.08 -4.83
N PRO A 105 7.75 -2.99 -5.87
CA PRO A 105 9.12 -3.44 -5.76
C PRO A 105 9.87 -2.67 -4.67
N TYR A 106 10.58 -3.39 -3.80
CA TYR A 106 11.52 -2.81 -2.86
C TYR A 106 12.96 -3.15 -3.28
N GLY A 107 13.90 -2.24 -3.03
CA GLY A 107 15.33 -2.48 -3.27
C GLY A 107 15.83 -2.26 -4.70
N CYS A 108 14.98 -1.81 -5.64
CA CYS A 108 15.43 -1.43 -6.98
C CYS A 108 16.04 -0.01 -6.98
N GLN A 109 17.35 0.08 -7.24
CA GLN A 109 18.00 1.34 -7.61
C GLN A 109 17.37 1.90 -8.90
N LYS A 110 17.30 3.23 -9.05
CA LYS A 110 16.89 3.88 -10.30
C LYS A 110 17.79 3.38 -11.44
N GLY A 111 17.28 2.49 -12.29
CA GLY A 111 18.02 1.98 -13.47
C GLY A 111 17.65 0.58 -13.95
N SER A 112 16.92 -0.23 -13.18
CA SER A 112 16.67 -1.64 -13.53
C SER A 112 15.32 -1.95 -14.20
N TYR A 113 14.59 -0.93 -14.69
CA TYR A 113 13.42 -1.16 -15.55
C TYR A 113 13.84 -1.38 -17.00
N GLU A 114 14.67 -2.39 -17.25
CA GLU A 114 14.73 -3.03 -18.56
C GLU A 114 14.19 -4.46 -18.43
N HIS A 115 13.11 -4.71 -19.18
CA HIS A 115 12.65 -6.04 -19.59
C HIS A 115 12.16 -7.01 -18.50
N SER A 116 10.91 -6.82 -18.06
CA SER A 116 10.02 -7.96 -17.81
C SER A 116 8.60 -7.61 -18.21
N VAL A 117 8.41 -7.30 -19.49
CA VAL A 117 7.12 -7.57 -20.12
C VAL A 117 7.01 -9.09 -20.17
N LEU A 118 6.25 -9.66 -19.24
CA LEU A 118 5.88 -11.07 -19.30
C LEU A 118 5.27 -11.32 -20.69
N SER A 119 5.99 -12.11 -21.49
CA SER A 119 5.53 -12.60 -22.78
C SER A 119 4.21 -13.34 -22.56
N VAL A 120 3.09 -12.70 -22.88
CA VAL A 120 1.79 -13.36 -23.02
C VAL A 120 1.81 -14.09 -24.36
N ASN A 121 2.57 -15.19 -24.42
CA ASN A 121 2.54 -16.15 -25.51
C ASN A 121 2.39 -17.53 -24.88
N ASN A 122 1.14 -17.98 -24.79
CA ASN A 122 0.74 -19.37 -25.07
C ASN A 122 -0.77 -19.51 -24.89
N ILE A 123 -1.53 -19.04 -25.88
CA ILE A 123 -2.76 -19.72 -26.27
C ILE A 123 -2.49 -20.23 -27.68
N SER A 124 -2.17 -21.51 -27.79
CA SER A 124 -2.15 -22.21 -29.06
C SER A 124 -3.22 -23.31 -29.03
N LYS A 125 -4.19 -23.10 -29.92
CA LYS A 125 -5.26 -23.98 -30.42
C LYS A 125 -6.34 -24.47 -29.45
#